data_AF-A0A357FZS3-F1
#
_entry.id   AF-A0A357FZS3-F1
#
_cell.length_a   1.000
_cell.length_b   1.000
_cell.length_c   1.000
_cell.angle_alpha   90.00
_cell.angle_beta   90.00
_cell.angle_gamma   90.00
#
_symmetry.space_group_name_H-M   'P 1'
#
loop_
_entity.id
_entity.type
_entity.pdbx_description
1 polymer ?
#
loop_
_entity_poly.entity_id
_entity_poly.type
_entity_poly.pdbx_seq_one_letter_code
_entity_poly.pdbx_strand_id
1 'polypeptide(L)'
;MSKHNNKDNCAHVTRGPLPASRKIYKNGVPVREIALENGDKFTVYDTSGPYTDESAEIAIEKGLKPIRAEWVKNRSGNVSQMHYARKGEITPEM
;
A
#
# COMPACT_ATOMS: atom_id res chain seq x y z
N MET A 1 10.97 8.94 -36.46
CA MET A 1 10.51 9.29 -35.10
C MET A 1 9.35 8.36 -34.74
N SER A 2 9.66 7.19 -34.17
CA SER A 2 8.64 6.20 -33.80
C SER A 2 7.99 6.61 -32.48
N LYS A 3 6.69 6.94 -32.53
CA LYS A 3 5.88 7.23 -31.34
C LYS A 3 5.73 5.92 -30.57
N HIS A 4 6.40 5.79 -29.43
CA HIS A 4 6.15 4.69 -28.51
C HIS A 4 4.74 4.87 -27.94
N ASN A 5 3.82 3.98 -28.33
CA ASN A 5 2.46 3.95 -27.81
C ASN A 5 2.51 3.58 -26.32
N ASN A 6 2.05 4.48 -25.46
CA ASN A 6 2.05 4.35 -24.00
C ASN A 6 0.99 3.36 -23.47
N LYS A 7 0.46 2.47 -24.32
CA LYS A 7 -0.61 1.52 -23.96
C LYS A 7 -0.07 0.22 -23.32
N ASP A 8 1.22 -0.05 -23.43
CA ASP A 8 1.79 -1.36 -23.09
C ASP A 8 2.48 -1.42 -21.72
N ASN A 9 2.63 -0.28 -21.03
CA ASN A 9 3.34 -0.20 -19.74
C ASN A 9 2.64 -0.94 -18.58
N CYS A 10 1.35 -1.24 -18.72
CA CYS A 10 0.61 -2.01 -17.71
C CYS A 10 0.94 -3.51 -17.75
N ALA A 11 1.36 -4.02 -18.91
CA ALA A 11 1.55 -5.46 -19.14
C ALA A 11 2.81 -6.05 -18.49
N HIS A 12 3.78 -5.22 -18.06
CA HIS A 12 5.07 -5.68 -17.52
C HIS A 12 5.20 -5.55 -15.99
N VAL A 13 4.19 -5.02 -15.29
CA VAL A 13 4.27 -4.88 -13.83
C VAL A 13 3.89 -6.19 -13.15
N THR A 14 4.79 -6.75 -12.35
CA THR A 14 4.51 -7.93 -11.51
C THR A 14 3.39 -7.62 -10.51
N ARG A 15 2.37 -8.48 -10.49
CA ARG A 15 1.19 -8.37 -9.62
C ARG A 15 0.80 -9.73 -9.06
N GLY A 16 -0.09 -9.70 -8.08
CA GLY A 16 -0.65 -10.89 -7.44
C GLY A 16 0.11 -11.29 -6.19
N PRO A 17 -0.40 -12.27 -5.44
CA PRO A 17 0.20 -12.68 -4.18
C PRO A 17 1.64 -13.16 -4.37
N LEU A 18 2.46 -12.87 -3.36
CA LEU A 18 3.79 -13.48 -3.28
C LEU A 18 3.63 -14.98 -2.93
N PRO A 19 4.54 -15.85 -3.39
CA PRO A 19 4.42 -17.31 -3.22
C PRO A 19 4.09 -17.73 -1.78
N ALA A 20 3.15 -18.68 -1.67
CA ALA A 20 2.66 -19.24 -0.41
C ALA A 20 2.18 -18.19 0.62
N SER A 21 1.83 -16.98 0.17
CA SER A 21 1.43 -15.91 1.07
C SER A 21 0.22 -15.15 0.55
N ARG A 22 -0.50 -14.54 1.48
CA ARG A 22 -1.62 -13.64 1.18
C ARG A 22 -1.49 -12.36 1.98
N LYS A 23 -1.91 -11.24 1.39
CA LYS A 23 -1.98 -9.96 2.11
C LYS A 23 -3.12 -10.01 3.12
N ILE A 24 -2.85 -9.51 4.32
CA ILE A 24 -3.84 -9.26 5.36
C ILE A 24 -3.60 -7.87 5.96
N TYR A 25 -4.57 -7.36 6.71
CA TYR A 25 -4.45 -6.06 7.38
C TYR A 25 -4.58 -6.24 8.89
N LYS A 26 -3.59 -5.76 9.63
CA LYS A 26 -3.62 -5.72 11.10
C LYS A 26 -3.74 -4.27 11.54
N ASN A 27 -4.83 -3.90 12.18
CA ASN A 27 -5.13 -2.51 12.58
C ASN A 27 -5.01 -1.52 11.41
N GLY A 28 -5.43 -1.94 10.20
CA GLY A 28 -5.31 -1.12 8.99
C GLY A 28 -3.92 -1.08 8.34
N VAL A 29 -2.91 -1.73 8.93
CA VAL A 29 -1.54 -1.80 8.40
C VAL A 29 -1.35 -3.09 7.59
N PRO A 30 -0.77 -3.01 6.38
CA PRO A 30 -0.55 -4.19 5.54
C PRO A 30 0.55 -5.08 6.12
N VAL A 31 0.24 -6.36 6.22
CA VAL A 31 1.19 -7.45 6.50
C VAL A 31 0.86 -8.61 5.55
N ARG A 32 1.76 -9.59 5.43
CA ARG A 32 1.47 -10.82 4.69
C ARG A 32 1.58 -12.02 5.61
N GLU A 33 0.64 -12.93 5.43
CA GLU A 33 0.58 -14.21 6.12
C GLU A 33 1.15 -15.28 5.18
N ILE A 34 2.21 -15.97 5.61
CA ILE A 34 2.86 -17.07 4.89
C ILE A 34 2.36 -18.39 5.47
N ALA A 35 1.84 -19.27 4.62
CA ALA A 35 1.47 -20.62 5.01
C ALA A 35 2.73 -21.50 5.14
N LEU A 36 2.85 -22.21 6.25
CA LEU A 36 3.93 -23.17 6.51
C LEU A 36 3.42 -24.60 6.29
N GLU A 37 4.33 -25.54 5.98
CA GLU A 37 3.97 -26.94 5.70
C GLU A 37 3.30 -27.65 6.88
N ASN A 38 3.60 -27.24 8.12
CA ASN A 38 2.99 -27.78 9.34
C ASN A 38 1.59 -27.21 9.63
N GLY A 39 1.03 -26.38 8.73
CA GLY A 39 -0.26 -25.73 8.90
C GLY A 39 -0.21 -24.40 9.68
N ASP A 40 0.94 -24.03 10.23
CA ASP A 40 1.12 -22.76 10.91
C ASP A 40 1.18 -21.59 9.92
N LYS A 41 1.07 -20.40 10.47
CA LYS A 41 1.06 -19.14 9.74
C LYS A 41 2.09 -18.19 10.32
N PHE A 42 2.95 -17.67 9.46
CA PHE A 42 3.96 -16.69 9.85
C PHE A 42 3.62 -15.32 9.24
N THR A 43 3.45 -14.31 10.09
CA THR A 43 3.12 -12.95 9.66
C THR A 43 4.38 -12.10 9.55
N VAL A 44 4.57 -11.45 8.40
CA VAL A 44 5.67 -10.50 8.18
C VAL A 44 5.17 -9.18 7.63
N TYR A 45 5.94 -8.11 7.85
CA TYR A 45 5.66 -6.80 7.28
C TYR A 45 5.66 -6.86 5.74
N ASP A 46 4.76 -6.10 5.12
CA ASP A 46 4.56 -6.14 3.67
C ASP A 46 4.55 -4.74 3.03
N THR A 47 5.65 -4.41 2.36
CA THR A 47 5.87 -3.14 1.64
C THR A 47 5.37 -3.16 0.20
N SER A 48 4.84 -4.29 -0.29
CA SER A 48 4.45 -4.42 -1.70
C SER A 48 3.21 -3.60 -2.09
N GLY A 49 2.46 -3.10 -1.10
CA GLY A 49 1.26 -2.28 -1.32
C GLY A 49 0.16 -3.04 -2.09
N PRO A 50 -0.75 -2.32 -2.76
CA PRO A 50 -1.88 -2.93 -3.48
C PRO A 50 -1.48 -3.89 -4.61
N TYR A 51 -0.22 -3.92 -5.04
CA TYR A 51 0.21 -4.76 -6.18
C TYR A 51 0.16 -6.26 -5.90
N THR A 52 0.19 -6.67 -4.63
CA THR A 52 0.05 -8.09 -4.22
C THR A 52 -1.28 -8.38 -3.55
N ASP A 53 -2.20 -7.42 -3.55
CA ASP A 53 -3.58 -7.60 -3.10
C ASP A 53 -4.42 -8.07 -4.29
N GLU A 54 -4.98 -9.28 -4.20
CA GLU A 54 -5.85 -9.84 -5.26
C GLU A 54 -7.12 -9.00 -5.48
N SER A 55 -7.57 -8.27 -4.46
CA SER A 55 -8.78 -7.47 -4.52
C SER A 55 -8.55 -6.05 -5.05
N ALA A 56 -7.29 -5.65 -5.28
CA ALA A 56 -6.97 -4.30 -5.70
C ALA A 56 -7.07 -4.11 -7.22
N GLU A 57 -7.87 -3.12 -7.62
CA GLU A 57 -7.88 -2.63 -9.00
C GLU A 57 -6.67 -1.72 -9.25
N ILE A 58 -5.74 -2.16 -10.09
CA ILE A 58 -4.52 -1.41 -10.42
C ILE A 58 -4.59 -0.83 -11.83
N ALA A 59 -4.71 0.49 -11.87
CA ALA A 59 -4.68 1.33 -13.07
C ALA A 59 -3.53 2.34 -12.96
N ILE A 60 -2.39 2.05 -13.60
CA ILE A 60 -1.14 2.84 -13.44
C ILE A 60 -1.36 4.30 -13.83
N GLU A 61 -2.13 4.54 -14.89
CA GLU A 61 -2.45 5.86 -15.41
C GLU A 61 -3.32 6.70 -14.45
N LYS A 62 -4.02 6.04 -13.52
CA LYS A 62 -4.84 6.70 -12.49
C LYS A 62 -4.12 6.86 -11.16
N GLY A 63 -2.99 6.16 -11.00
CA GLY A 63 -2.32 6.03 -9.71
C GLY A 63 -3.08 5.13 -8.72
N LEU A 64 -2.52 4.98 -7.51
CA LEU A 64 -3.13 4.19 -6.45
C LEU A 64 -4.24 4.97 -5.74
N LYS A 65 -5.19 4.24 -5.13
CA LYS A 65 -6.22 4.81 -4.26
C LYS A 65 -5.56 5.67 -3.17
N PRO A 66 -5.92 6.96 -3.04
CA PRO A 66 -5.28 7.86 -2.08
C PRO A 66 -5.90 7.67 -0.68
N ILE A 67 -5.61 6.53 -0.04
CA ILE A 67 -6.23 6.11 1.24
C ILE A 67 -6.04 7.10 2.40
N ARG A 68 -5.05 8.00 2.30
CA ARG A 68 -4.72 9.03 3.31
C ARG A 68 -5.32 10.41 3.02
N ALA A 69 -6.04 10.57 1.91
CA ALA A 69 -6.54 11.89 1.48
C ALA A 69 -7.42 12.55 2.54
N GLU A 70 -8.29 11.79 3.19
CA GLU A 70 -9.17 12.30 4.24
C GLU A 70 -8.39 12.73 5.49
N TRP A 71 -7.39 11.94 5.92
CA TRP A 71 -6.55 12.29 7.06
C TRP A 71 -5.78 13.61 6.83
N VAL A 72 -5.32 13.83 5.60
CA VAL A 72 -4.68 15.09 5.20
C VAL A 72 -5.70 16.24 5.16
N LYS A 73 -6.89 16.03 4.60
CA LYS A 73 -7.93 17.06 4.49
C LYS A 73 -8.41 17.56 5.86
N ASN A 74 -8.45 16.69 6.87
CA ASN A 74 -8.90 17.03 8.21
C ASN A 74 -7.84 17.75 9.06
N ARG A 75 -6.64 18.01 8.52
CA ARG A 75 -5.56 18.72 9.21
C ARG A 75 -5.55 20.21 8.93
N SER A 76 -5.14 20.99 9.93
CA SER A 76 -4.97 22.43 9.83
C SER A 76 -3.64 22.79 9.15
N GLY A 77 -3.65 22.90 7.82
CA GLY A 77 -2.56 23.49 7.04
C GLY A 77 -1.49 22.50 6.53
N ASN A 78 -0.48 23.05 5.85
CA ASN A 78 0.63 22.28 5.27
C ASN A 78 1.80 22.22 6.25
N VAL A 79 1.72 21.31 7.22
CA VAL A 79 2.72 21.14 8.29
C VAL A 79 3.23 19.69 8.35
N SER A 80 4.44 19.50 8.88
CA SER A 80 5.08 18.18 8.96
C SER A 80 4.65 17.38 10.19
N GLN A 81 4.94 16.08 10.20
CA GLN A 81 4.72 15.23 11.39
C GLN A 81 5.49 15.72 12.62
N MET A 82 6.67 16.31 12.43
CA MET A 82 7.46 16.90 13.52
C MET A 82 6.74 18.09 14.19
N HIS A 83 5.93 18.85 13.43
CA HIS A 83 5.12 19.93 14.01
C HIS A 83 4.10 19.38 15.01
N TYR A 84 3.37 18.33 14.64
CA TYR A 84 2.39 17.66 15.50
C TYR A 84 3.06 17.01 16.72
N ALA A 85 4.16 16.29 16.50
CA ALA A 85 4.92 15.67 17.58
C ALA A 85 5.43 16.69 18.61
N ARG A 86 5.94 17.85 18.16
CA ARG A 86 6.38 18.95 19.05
C ARG A 86 5.24 19.57 19.87
N LYS A 87 4.00 19.44 19.40
CA LYS A 87 2.79 19.86 20.13
C LYS A 87 2.21 18.76 21.03
N GLY A 88 2.76 17.54 20.99
CA GLY A 88 2.23 16.39 21.71
C GLY A 88 1.00 15.75 21.06
N GLU A 89 0.74 16.03 19.78
CA GLU A 89 -0.39 15.47 19.02
C GLU A 89 0.04 14.19 18.28
N ILE A 90 -0.69 13.08 18.49
CA ILE A 90 -0.51 11.82 17.77
C ILE A 90 -1.41 11.84 16.52
N THR A 91 -0.81 11.71 15.34
CA THR A 91 -1.55 11.68 14.07
C THR A 91 -1.91 10.26 13.66
N PRO A 92 -2.85 10.05 12.72
CA PRO A 92 -3.20 8.70 12.24
C PRO A 92 -2.04 7.92 11.58
N GLU A 93 -0.92 8.58 11.27
CA GLU A 93 0.27 7.93 10.73
C GLU A 93 1.23 7.36 11.78
N MET A 94 1.05 7.72 13.06
CA MET A 94 1.85 7.24 14.20
C MET A 94 1.21 6.02 14.83
#